data_AF-A0A383DXN3-F1
#
_entry.id   AF-A0A383DXN3-F1
#
_cell.length_a   1.000
_cell.length_b   1.000
_cell.length_c   1.000
_cell.angle_alpha   90.00
_cell.angle_beta   90.00
_cell.angle_gamma   90.00
#
_symmetry.space_group_name_H-M   'P 1'
#
loop_
_entity.id
_entity.type
_entity.pdbx_description
1 polymer ?
#
loop_
_entity_poly.entity_id
_entity_poly.type
_entity_poly.pdbx_seq_one_letter_code
_entity_poly.pdbx_strand_id
1 'polypeptide(L)' 'MKSLLIAIQALLIVLLVGCSNKSVYIGELKDGKPHGQGISTWENGVQYVGEWK' A
#
# COMPACT_ATOMS: atom_id res chain seq x y z
N MET A 1 -14.91 2.63 4.56
CA MET A 1 -14.28 3.83 5.17
C MET A 1 -12.76 3.69 5.28
N LYS A 2 -12.22 2.55 5.77
CA LYS A 2 -10.77 2.29 5.86
C LYS A 2 -10.03 2.34 4.52
N SER A 3 -10.61 1.79 3.46
CA SER A 3 -10.01 1.73 2.12
C SER A 3 -9.76 3.12 1.51
N LEU A 4 -10.58 4.13 1.84
CA LEU A 4 -10.39 5.51 1.41
C LEU A 4 -9.16 6.15 2.11
N LEU A 5 -8.99 5.88 3.40
CA LEU A 5 -7.83 6.37 4.16
C LEU A 5 -6.52 5.77 3.63
N ILE A 6 -6.53 4.47 3.31
CA ILE A 6 -5.37 3.78 2.72
C ILE A 6 -5.03 4.35 1.34
N ALA A 7 -6.02 4.63 0.50
CA ALA A 7 -5.81 5.25 -0.81
C ALA A 7 -5.23 6.67 -0.70
N ILE A 8 -5.70 7.46 0.26
CA ILE A 8 -5.16 8.80 0.53
C ILE A 8 -3.71 8.71 1.05
N GLN A 9 -3.41 7.76 1.94
CA GLN A 9 -2.04 7.52 2.40
C GLN A 9 -1.11 7.09 1.27
N ALA A 10 -1.59 6.23 0.36
CA ALA A 10 -0.82 5.83 -0.83
C ALA A 10 -0.53 7.01 -1.74
N LEU A 11 -1.52 7.85 -2.04
CA LEU A 11 -1.35 9.02 -2.90
C LEU A 11 -0.38 10.04 -2.27
N LEU A 12 -0.48 10.27 -0.96
CA LEU A 12 0.41 11.18 -0.24
C LEU A 12 1.86 10.66 -0.22
N ILE A 13 2.06 9.36 0.01
CA ILE A 13 3.39 8.73 0.00
C ILE A 13 4.02 8.81 -1.39
N VAL A 14 3.26 8.55 -2.46
CA VAL A 14 3.75 8.65 -3.84
C VAL A 14 4.19 10.07 -4.19
N LEU A 15 3.46 11.09 -3.74
CA LEU A 15 3.78 12.50 -3.98
C LEU A 15 5.00 12.99 -3.17
N LEU A 16 5.18 12.50 -1.94
CA LEU A 16 6.24 12.97 -1.04
C LEU A 16 7.56 12.20 -1.19
N VAL A 17 7.51 10.89 -1.47
CA VAL A 17 8.68 10.00 -1.36
C VAL A 17 9.33 9.70 -2.72
N GLY A 18 8.65 9.90 -3.85
CA GLY A 18 9.21 9.66 -5.19
C GLY A 18 9.70 8.21 -5.35
N CYS A 19 8.81 7.31 -5.78
CA CYS A 19 8.98 5.85 -5.85
C CYS A 19 10.44 5.40 -6.11
N SER A 20 11.16 5.10 -5.04
CA SER A 20 12.55 4.64 -5.09
C SER A 20 12.57 3.12 -5.14
N ASN A 21 12.58 2.54 -6.35
CA ASN A 21 12.90 1.12 -6.70
C ASN A 21 12.61 0.03 -5.63
N LYS A 22 11.49 0.12 -4.91
CA LYS A 22 11.04 -0.86 -3.92
C LYS A 22 9.53 -0.95 -3.97
N SER A 23 9.01 -2.16 -3.91
CA SER A 23 7.57 -2.38 -3.71
C SER A 23 7.14 -1.90 -2.32
N VAL A 24 6.09 -1.09 -2.24
CA VAL A 24 5.55 -0.54 -0.99
C VAL A 24 4.23 -1.24 -0.68
N TYR A 25 4.05 -1.67 0.56
CA TYR A 25 2.76 -2.14 1.07
C TYR A 25 2.22 -1.14 2.10
N ILE A 26 0.96 -0.76 1.95
CA ILE A 26 0.23 0.11 2.86
C ILE A 26 -1.04 -0.62 3.26
N GLY A 27 -1.13 -1.07 4.50
CA GLY A 27 -2.29 -1.82 4.97
C GLY A 27 -2.05 -2.38 6.36
N GLU A 28 -2.97 -3.21 6.82
CA GLU A 28 -2.82 -3.86 8.11
C GLU A 28 -1.68 -4.91 8.04
N LEU A 29 -0.92 -5.05 9.13
CA LEU A 29 0.14 -6.05 9.29
C LEU A 29 -0.19 -6.91 10.50
N LYS A 30 -0.06 -8.22 10.35
CA LYS A 30 -0.20 -9.20 11.43
C LYS A 30 1.04 -10.09 11.43
N ASP A 31 1.69 -10.19 12.58
CA ASP A 31 2.93 -10.98 12.76
C ASP A 31 4.04 -10.64 11.74
N GLY A 32 4.14 -9.35 11.38
CA GLY A 32 5.11 -8.86 10.40
C GLY A 32 4.76 -9.15 8.93
N LYS A 33 3.55 -9.66 8.64
CA LYS A 33 3.07 -9.96 7.29
C LYS A 33 1.85 -9.12 6.92
N PRO A 34 1.65 -8.78 5.63
CA PRO A 34 0.42 -8.20 5.12
C PRO A 34 -0.82 -8.98 5.57
N HIS A 35 -1.80 -8.30 6.17
CA HIS A 35 -3.07 -8.88 6.61
C HIS A 35 -4.19 -7.85 6.41
N GLY A 36 -5.45 -8.28 6.36
CA GLY A 36 -6.59 -7.38 6.24
C GLY A 36 -6.57 -6.56 4.95
N GLN A 37 -7.14 -5.35 4.97
CA GLN A 37 -7.19 -4.49 3.78
C GLN A 37 -5.90 -3.68 3.59
N GLY A 38 -5.47 -3.54 2.33
CA GLY A 38 -4.24 -2.82 1.98
C GLY A 38 -4.11 -2.46 0.49
N ILE A 39 -2.96 -1.89 0.16
CA ILE A 39 -2.50 -1.57 -1.19
C ILE A 39 -1.04 -1.98 -1.29
N SER A 40 -0.71 -2.82 -2.27
CA SER A 40 0.68 -3.09 -2.65
C SER A 40 0.98 -2.40 -3.97
N THR A 41 2.00 -1.55 -3.99
CA THR A 41 2.50 -0.88 -5.20
C THR A 41 3.83 -1.47 -5.57
N TRP A 42 3.96 -1.96 -6.79
CA TRP A 42 5.22 -2.47 -7.34
C TRP A 42 6.01 -1.37 -8.04
N GLU A 43 7.28 -1.62 -8.31
CA GLU A 43 8.21 -0.68 -8.95
C GLU A 43 7.77 -0.22 -10.34
N ASN A 44 7.01 -1.07 -11.04
CA ASN A 44 6.42 -0.77 -12.34
C ASN A 44 5.14 0.09 -12.25
N GLY A 45 4.77 0.56 -11.04
CA GLY A 45 3.57 1.35 -10.79
C GLY A 45 2.27 0.55 -10.77
N VAL A 46 2.34 -0.78 -10.95
CA VAL A 46 1.16 -1.64 -10.78
C VAL A 46 0.76 -1.62 -9.31
N GLN A 47 -0.55 -1.54 -9.07
CA GLN A 47 -1.12 -1.54 -7.74
C GLN A 47 -2.07 -2.71 -7.60
N TYR A 48 -2.00 -3.40 -6.47
CA TYR A 48 -3.00 -4.36 -6.05
C TYR A 48 -3.68 -3.84 -4.79
N VAL A 49 -5.00 -3.76 -4.85
CA VAL A 49 -5.88 -3.34 -3.77
C VAL A 49 -6.79 -4.51 -3.43
N GLY A 50 -6.75 -4.99 -2.21
CA GLY A 50 -7.49 -6.20 -1.85
C GLY A 50 -7.47 -6.53 -0.37
N GLU A 51 -7.69 -7.80 -0.05
CA GLU A 51 -7.48 -8.34 1.29
C GLU A 51 -6.32 -9.33 1.29
N TRP A 52 -5.50 -9.26 2.34
CA TRP A 52 -4.38 -10.14 2.62
C TRP A 52 -4.70 -11.02 3.83
N LYS A 53 -4.18 -12.25 3.82
CA LYS A 53 -4.38 -13.24 4.89
C LYS A 53 -3.12 -13.44 5.70
#